data_AF-A0AAW6BR05-F1
#
_entry.id   AF-A0AAW6BR05-F1
#
_cell.length_a   1.000
_cell.length_b   1.000
_cell.length_c   1.000
_cell.angle_alpha   90.00
_cell.angle_beta   90.00
_cell.angle_gamma   90.00
#
_symmetry.space_group_name_H-M   'P 1'
#
loop_
_entity.id
_entity.type
_entity.pdbx_description
1 polymer ?
#
loop_
_entity_poly.entity_id
_entity_poly.type
_entity_poly.pdbx_seq_one_letter_code
_entity_poly.pdbx_strand_id
1 'polypeptide(L)'
;MVKWGNKGGTVWQEIDTQTWVYKDASGNVVRYPNGYPDFSPYERQRVDVPDLQGNHGRTGNGDFAKADAAAPKGKANYGLNTWHHHENGKTMQEVPKKIHRPFTHRGGVSNIKKKC
;
A
#
# COMPACT_ATOMS: atom_id res chain seq x y z
N MET A 1 15.04 -0.36 14.65
CA MET A 1 14.72 1.07 14.36
C MET A 1 15.81 1.84 13.58
N VAL A 2 16.97 1.25 13.25
CA VAL A 2 18.14 1.98 12.69
C VAL A 2 18.02 2.31 11.19
N LYS A 3 17.21 1.58 10.42
CA LYS A 3 17.20 1.64 8.94
C LYS A 3 16.46 2.86 8.35
N TRP A 4 15.54 3.48 9.09
CA TRP A 4 14.76 4.62 8.60
C TRP A 4 15.49 5.96 8.78
N GLY A 5 16.12 6.16 9.94
CA GLY A 5 16.95 7.33 10.22
C GLY A 5 18.12 7.47 9.24
N ASN A 6 18.74 6.34 8.84
CA ASN A 6 19.84 6.34 7.86
C ASN A 6 19.40 6.76 6.44
N LYS A 7 18.09 6.81 6.15
CA LYS A 7 17.54 7.31 4.89
C LYS A 7 17.10 8.78 4.98
N GLY A 8 17.44 9.48 6.06
CA GLY A 8 17.00 10.85 6.33
C GLY A 8 15.53 10.97 6.72
N GLY A 9 14.90 9.86 7.11
CA GLY A 9 13.50 9.83 7.54
C GLY A 9 13.34 9.95 9.06
N THR A 10 12.17 10.41 9.49
CA THR A 10 11.79 10.51 10.91
C THR A 10 10.68 9.52 11.23
N VAL A 11 10.67 8.99 12.44
CA VAL A 11 9.61 8.11 12.94
C VAL A 11 9.16 8.61 14.31
N TRP A 12 7.86 8.71 14.52
CA TRP A 12 7.26 9.06 15.81
C TRP A 12 5.95 8.29 16.01
N GLN A 13 5.42 8.31 17.23
CA GLN A 13 4.12 7.73 17.55
C GLN A 13 3.17 8.85 17.97
N GLU A 14 1.97 8.88 17.37
CA GLU A 14 0.86 9.67 17.86
C GLU A 14 0.30 8.98 19.12
N ILE A 15 0.36 9.65 20.26
CA ILE A 15 0.10 9.04 21.58
C ILE A 15 -1.38 8.63 21.70
N ASP A 16 -2.29 9.51 21.31
CA ASP A 16 -3.74 9.32 21.50
C ASP A 16 -4.28 8.14 20.70
N THR A 17 -3.74 7.92 19.51
CA THR A 17 -4.17 6.87 18.57
C THR A 17 -3.24 5.65 18.58
N GLN A 18 -2.17 5.70 19.38
CA GLN A 18 -1.05 4.74 19.38
C GLN A 18 -0.50 4.45 17.97
N THR A 19 -0.65 5.39 17.03
CA THR A 19 -0.34 5.18 15.61
C THR A 19 1.10 5.56 15.31
N TRP A 20 1.83 4.64 14.67
CA TRP A 20 3.17 4.95 14.17
C TRP A 20 3.09 5.83 12.93
N VAL A 21 3.93 6.86 12.88
CA VAL A 21 4.02 7.79 11.77
C VAL A 21 5.45 7.80 11.25
N TYR A 22 5.58 7.60 9.95
CA TYR A 22 6.86 7.61 9.25
C TYR A 22 6.88 8.79 8.29
N LYS A 23 7.95 9.56 8.32
CA LYS A 23 8.25 10.61 7.34
C LYS A 23 9.50 10.26 6.57
N ASP A 24 9.47 10.35 5.25
CA ASP A 24 10.67 10.19 4.43
C ASP A 24 11.45 11.50 4.27
N ALA A 25 12.65 11.43 3.69
CA ALA A 25 13.49 12.60 3.44
C ALA A 25 12.87 13.62 2.46
N SER A 26 11.89 13.19 1.65
CA SER A 26 11.13 14.07 0.74
C SER A 26 9.93 14.74 1.42
N GLY A 27 9.70 14.45 2.70
CA GLY A 27 8.62 15.01 3.49
C GLY A 27 7.28 14.28 3.37
N ASN A 28 7.22 13.15 2.66
CA ASN A 28 6.00 12.33 2.62
C ASN A 28 5.77 11.67 3.97
N VAL A 29 4.52 11.57 4.40
CA VAL A 29 4.11 11.05 5.70
C VAL A 29 3.13 9.91 5.52
N VAL A 30 3.47 8.72 6.02
CA VAL A 30 2.58 7.56 6.04
C VAL A 30 2.33 7.15 7.48
N ARG A 31 1.06 7.00 7.82
CA ARG A 31 0.59 6.53 9.13
C ARG A 31 0.38 5.03 9.10
N TYR A 32 0.52 4.38 10.24
CA TYR A 32 0.37 2.94 10.40
C TYR A 32 -0.70 2.59 11.44
N PRO A 33 -1.97 2.99 11.26
CA PRO A 33 -3.04 2.59 12.17
C PRO A 33 -3.13 1.06 12.20
N ASN A 34 -3.19 0.49 13.40
CA ASN A 34 -3.21 -0.97 13.62
C ASN A 34 -2.04 -1.73 12.94
N GLY A 35 -0.94 -1.04 12.62
CA GLY A 35 0.23 -1.61 11.97
C GLY A 35 0.18 -1.67 10.43
N TYR A 36 -0.85 -1.12 9.79
CA TYR A 36 -1.01 -1.12 8.32
C TYR A 36 -0.80 0.27 7.73
N PRO A 37 -0.10 0.39 6.59
CA PRO A 37 0.11 1.67 5.93
C PRO A 37 -1.22 2.32 5.51
N ASP A 38 -1.44 3.57 5.87
CA ASP A 38 -2.50 4.37 5.27
C ASP A 38 -1.94 5.13 4.06
N PHE A 39 -2.22 4.60 2.87
CA PHE A 39 -1.89 5.26 1.61
C PHE A 39 -3.03 6.11 1.02
N SER A 40 -4.16 6.23 1.72
CA SER A 40 -5.34 6.98 1.24
C SER A 40 -5.00 8.42 0.82
N PRO A 41 -4.06 9.16 1.47
CA PRO A 41 -3.67 10.50 1.02
C PRO A 41 -2.94 10.53 -0.33
N TYR A 42 -2.41 9.40 -0.80
CA TYR A 42 -1.56 9.31 -1.99
C TYR A 42 -2.18 8.52 -3.13
N GLU A 43 -3.31 7.86 -2.90
CA GLU A 43 -3.92 7.01 -3.91
C GLU A 43 -4.49 7.84 -5.07
N ARG A 44 -4.31 7.34 -6.28
CA ARG A 44 -4.94 7.89 -7.48
C ARG A 44 -6.40 7.43 -7.57
N GLN A 45 -6.65 6.18 -7.23
CA GLN A 45 -7.96 5.53 -7.20
C GLN A 45 -7.87 4.26 -6.36
N ARG A 46 -9.04 3.76 -5.95
CA ARG A 46 -9.18 2.44 -5.33
C ARG A 46 -10.34 1.69 -5.96
N VAL A 47 -10.26 0.37 -5.90
CA VAL A 47 -11.29 -0.54 -6.41
C VAL A 47 -11.46 -1.70 -5.45
N ASP A 48 -12.70 -2.14 -5.28
CA ASP A 48 -12.98 -3.40 -4.61
C ASP A 48 -12.94 -4.53 -5.64
N VAL A 49 -12.11 -5.53 -5.35
CA VAL A 49 -11.91 -6.69 -6.20
C VAL A 49 -12.27 -7.93 -5.38
N PRO A 50 -13.29 -8.70 -5.80
CA PRO A 50 -13.59 -9.96 -5.14
C PRO A 50 -12.45 -10.96 -5.36
N ASP A 51 -12.27 -11.84 -4.38
CA ASP A 51 -11.35 -13.00 -4.45
C ASP A 51 -9.91 -12.61 -4.81
N LEU A 52 -9.36 -11.63 -4.08
CA LEU A 52 -7.94 -11.30 -4.13
C LEU A 52 -7.12 -12.49 -3.59
N GLN A 53 -6.14 -12.94 -4.39
CA GLN A 53 -5.29 -14.09 -4.05
C GLN A 53 -3.95 -13.65 -3.42
N GLY A 54 -3.70 -12.35 -3.32
CA GLY A 54 -2.43 -11.77 -2.86
C GLY A 54 -1.31 -11.87 -3.90
N ASN A 55 -1.65 -12.11 -5.16
CA ASN A 55 -0.69 -12.17 -6.26
C ASN A 55 -0.57 -10.79 -6.94
N HIS A 56 0.50 -10.58 -7.70
CA HIS A 56 0.77 -9.29 -8.37
C HIS A 56 0.68 -9.42 -9.90
N GLY A 57 -0.01 -10.46 -10.38
CA GLY A 57 -0.12 -10.78 -11.81
C GLY A 57 -0.91 -9.72 -12.56
N ARG A 58 -0.38 -9.27 -13.70
CA ARG A 58 -1.01 -8.24 -14.56
C ARG A 58 -1.79 -8.83 -15.74
N THR A 59 -1.92 -10.15 -15.77
CA THR A 59 -2.62 -10.90 -16.82
C THR A 59 -3.45 -12.03 -16.18
N GLY A 60 -4.42 -12.55 -16.93
CA GLY A 60 -5.27 -13.65 -16.48
C GLY A 60 -5.96 -13.38 -15.14
N ASN A 61 -5.85 -14.33 -14.21
CA ASN A 61 -6.45 -14.25 -12.87
C ASN A 61 -5.63 -13.43 -11.87
N GLY A 62 -4.67 -12.64 -12.34
CA GLY A 62 -3.82 -11.85 -11.47
C GLY A 62 -4.56 -10.68 -10.83
N ASP A 63 -4.29 -10.40 -9.55
CA ASP A 63 -5.05 -9.37 -8.82
C ASP A 63 -4.85 -7.97 -9.41
N PHE A 64 -3.66 -7.69 -9.96
CA PHE A 64 -3.39 -6.42 -10.63
C PHE A 64 -4.17 -6.32 -11.94
N ALA A 65 -4.34 -7.43 -12.66
CA ALA A 65 -5.19 -7.50 -13.85
C ALA A 65 -6.65 -7.23 -13.52
N LYS A 66 -7.15 -7.82 -12.42
CA LYS A 66 -8.52 -7.59 -11.92
C LYS A 66 -8.72 -6.13 -11.50
N ALA A 67 -7.77 -5.55 -10.77
CA ALA A 67 -7.83 -4.15 -10.35
C ALA A 67 -7.81 -3.21 -11.55
N ASP A 68 -6.94 -3.46 -12.54
CA ASP A 68 -6.89 -2.70 -13.79
C ASP A 68 -8.21 -2.76 -14.58
N ALA A 69 -8.89 -3.91 -14.57
CA ALA A 69 -10.18 -4.08 -15.23
C ALA A 69 -11.32 -3.34 -14.50
N ALA A 70 -11.26 -3.25 -13.17
CA ALA A 70 -12.25 -2.54 -12.36
C ALA A 70 -11.99 -1.02 -12.23
N ALA A 71 -10.83 -0.54 -12.68
CA ALA A 71 -10.36 0.82 -12.43
C ALA A 71 -11.15 1.90 -13.21
N PRO A 72 -11.88 2.80 -12.53
CA PRO A 72 -12.67 3.83 -13.21
C PRO A 72 -11.81 4.88 -13.92
N LYS A 73 -10.55 5.08 -13.49
CA LYS A 73 -9.59 6.00 -14.13
C LYS A 73 -8.67 5.28 -15.12
N GLY A 74 -9.06 4.09 -15.56
CA GLY A 74 -8.26 3.21 -16.40
C GLY A 74 -7.12 2.53 -15.65
N LYS A 75 -6.38 1.70 -16.38
CA LYS A 75 -5.29 0.87 -15.84
C LYS A 75 -4.22 1.70 -15.13
N ALA A 76 -3.55 1.08 -14.17
CA ALA A 76 -2.44 1.71 -13.49
C ALA A 76 -1.29 2.01 -14.46
N ASN A 77 -0.72 3.21 -14.36
CA ASN A 77 0.53 3.50 -15.05
C ASN A 77 1.68 2.80 -14.32
N TYR A 78 2.02 1.58 -14.71
CA TYR A 78 3.06 0.79 -14.05
C TYR A 78 4.47 1.37 -14.17
N GLY A 79 4.72 2.45 -14.90
CA GLY A 79 5.97 3.21 -14.80
C GLY A 79 6.04 4.00 -13.48
N LEU A 80 4.91 4.57 -13.05
CA LEU A 80 4.82 5.52 -11.94
C LEU A 80 4.12 4.95 -10.70
N ASN A 81 3.14 4.08 -10.90
CA ASN A 81 2.20 3.61 -9.89
C ASN A 81 2.26 2.08 -9.74
N THR A 82 1.66 1.58 -8.67
CA THR A 82 1.43 0.17 -8.40
C THR A 82 0.09 -0.01 -7.70
N TRP A 83 -0.52 -1.16 -7.85
CA TRP A 83 -1.60 -1.56 -6.97
C TRP A 83 -1.05 -2.01 -5.61
N HIS A 84 -1.72 -1.62 -4.55
CA HIS A 84 -1.47 -2.01 -3.17
C HIS A 84 -2.67 -2.78 -2.63
N HIS A 85 -2.44 -3.99 -2.11
CA HIS A 85 -3.47 -4.77 -1.42
C HIS A 85 -3.75 -4.17 -0.04
N HIS A 86 -4.93 -3.59 0.13
CA HIS A 86 -5.40 -3.04 1.40
C HIS A 86 -5.59 -4.14 2.46
N GLU A 87 -5.46 -3.82 3.74
CA GLU A 87 -5.49 -4.80 4.83
C GLU A 87 -6.85 -5.51 5.00
N ASN A 88 -7.93 -4.92 4.46
CA ASN A 88 -9.24 -5.56 4.45
C ASN A 88 -9.34 -6.78 3.50
N GLY A 89 -8.33 -7.01 2.65
CA GLY A 89 -8.25 -8.15 1.74
C GLY A 89 -9.24 -8.09 0.56
N LYS A 90 -9.87 -6.94 0.31
CA LYS A 90 -10.85 -6.74 -0.77
C LYS A 90 -10.52 -5.54 -1.66
N THR A 91 -9.89 -4.52 -1.08
CA THR A 91 -9.61 -3.27 -1.78
C THR A 91 -8.19 -3.26 -2.35
N MET A 92 -8.06 -2.78 -3.59
CA MET A 92 -6.79 -2.46 -4.24
C MET A 92 -6.68 -0.95 -4.40
N GLN A 93 -5.55 -0.37 -3.96
CA GLN A 93 -5.28 1.06 -4.08
C GLN A 93 -4.18 1.31 -5.10
N GLU A 94 -4.44 2.14 -6.12
CA GLU A 94 -3.40 2.57 -7.05
C GLU A 94 -2.59 3.69 -6.39
N VAL A 95 -1.34 3.41 -6.05
CA VAL A 95 -0.47 4.32 -5.30
C VAL A 95 0.84 4.60 -6.07
N PRO A 96 1.40 5.82 -5.99
CA PRO A 96 2.70 6.12 -6.58
C PRO A 96 3.79 5.23 -6.00
N LYS A 97 4.60 4.61 -6.86
CA LYS A 97 5.73 3.75 -6.44
C LYS A 97 6.74 4.50 -5.57
N LYS A 98 6.89 5.80 -5.80
CA LYS A 98 7.77 6.67 -5.00
C LYS A 98 7.34 6.73 -3.54
N ILE A 99 6.05 6.57 -3.25
CA ILE A 99 5.49 6.49 -1.90
C ILE A 99 5.38 5.03 -1.44
N HIS A 100 5.01 4.11 -2.31
CA HIS A 100 4.86 2.70 -1.89
C HIS A 100 6.20 2.03 -1.55
N ARG A 101 7.27 2.30 -2.31
CA ARG A 101 8.57 1.60 -2.17
C ARG A 101 9.31 1.91 -0.87
N PRO A 102 9.43 3.18 -0.41
CA PRO A 102 10.15 3.47 0.81
C PRO A 102 9.43 2.91 2.03
N PHE A 103 8.10 3.06 2.09
CA PHE A 103 7.26 2.74 3.22
C PHE A 103 6.89 1.26 3.24
N THR A 104 7.88 0.40 3.50
CA THR A 104 7.68 -1.05 3.56
C THR A 104 6.79 -1.46 4.73
N HIS A 105 6.01 -2.50 4.50
CA HIS A 105 5.04 -3.07 5.43
C HIS A 105 5.60 -4.36 6.05
N ARG A 106 5.18 -4.72 7.27
CA ARG A 106 4.87 -6.14 7.54
C ARG A 106 3.60 -6.41 6.71
N GLY A 107 3.75 -6.84 5.46
CA GLY A 107 2.74 -6.66 4.40
C GLY A 107 1.36 -7.29 4.62
N GLY A 108 0.31 -6.65 4.09
CA GLY A 108 -1.05 -7.20 3.98
C GLY A 108 -1.12 -8.51 3.19
N VAL A 109 -0.15 -8.75 2.29
CA VAL A 109 0.10 -10.07 1.66
C VAL A 109 0.29 -11.16 2.72
N SER A 110 0.92 -10.86 3.85
CA SER A 110 1.11 -11.80 4.96
C SER A 110 -0.20 -12.15 5.66
N ASN A 111 -1.23 -11.30 5.62
CA ASN A 111 -2.55 -11.61 6.16
C ASN A 111 -3.41 -12.39 5.16
N ILE A 112 -3.33 -12.06 3.87
CA ILE A 112 -4.03 -12.81 2.80
C ILE A 112 -3.51 -14.26 2.78
N LYS A 113 -2.19 -14.46 2.84
CA LYS A 113 -1.56 -15.79 2.85
C LYS A 113 -1.75 -16.59 4.14
N LYS A 114 -2.19 -15.97 5.24
CA LYS A 114 -2.51 -16.66 6.51
C LYS A 114 -3.93 -17.23 6.55
N LYS A 115 -4.79 -16.84 5.60
CA LYS A 115 -6.17 -17.35 5.47
C LYS A 115 -6.29 -18.51 4.48
N CYS A 116 -5.17 -19.06 4.00
CA CYS A 116 -5.11 -20.27 3.18
C CYS A 116 -4.44 -21.39 3.97
#